data_AF-A0A1J4KFY2-F1
#
_entry.id   AF-A0A1J4KFY2-F1
#
_cell.length_a   1.000
_cell.length_b   1.000
_cell.length_c   1.000
_cell.angle_alpha   90.00
_cell.angle_beta   90.00
_cell.angle_gamma   90.00
#
_symmetry.space_group_name_H-M   'P 1'
#
loop_
_entity.id
_entity.type
_entity.pdbx_description
1 polymer ?
#
loop_
_entity_poly.entity_id
_entity_poly.type
_entity_poly.pdbx_seq_one_letter_code
_entity_poly.pdbx_strand_id
1 'polypeptide(L)'
;MYPLGDQPEITLKSSNGDNEVYAGVEIPNKITKININSPTINLNLKGSGEVTFNAGDNVNQVNIRNATLDKESLTIDSAKNVEINQLSLYRTAKFDSKDNTNVKIHTLKVQQKSTPVLSNCDIVKEILISLDSSLTLDKNVDISQTTLTIYYQDTMNNQKPALTMRDTLKTTNPPNKIRFDEGILNAYLEEPESTENNVERTLTVVSGIINCKDWEEKVDLTSSNYSSTKCEKIPESDLYKLVVSSKPPSKSKLQPGAIAGIVIACVVVVAVIAGVSIYISKKKNLQSLGIESSINEESDSIAI
;
A
#
# COMPACT_ATOMS: atom_id res chain seq x y z
N MET A 1 -10.00 35.47 -24.40
CA MET A 1 -11.03 34.47 -24.76
C MET A 1 -10.41 33.58 -25.83
N TYR A 2 -9.97 32.38 -25.46
CA TYR A 2 -9.62 31.37 -26.46
C TYR A 2 -10.94 30.90 -27.11
N PRO A 3 -11.01 30.75 -28.43
CA PRO A 3 -12.20 30.20 -29.06
C PRO A 3 -12.47 28.85 -28.42
N LEU A 4 -13.68 28.67 -27.88
CA LEU A 4 -14.21 27.39 -27.43
C LEU A 4 -14.16 26.45 -28.63
N GLY A 5 -13.07 25.70 -28.78
CA GLY A 5 -12.97 24.66 -29.79
C GLY A 5 -14.11 23.68 -29.58
N ASP A 6 -14.74 23.26 -30.68
CA ASP A 6 -15.97 22.48 -30.66
C ASP A 6 -15.93 21.33 -29.64
N GLN A 7 -16.96 21.28 -28.79
CA GLN A 7 -17.22 20.16 -27.90
C GLN A 7 -17.52 18.94 -28.78
N PRO A 8 -16.73 17.85 -28.74
CA PRO A 8 -17.04 16.68 -29.53
C PRO A 8 -18.38 16.11 -29.09
N GLU A 9 -19.24 15.86 -30.07
CA GLU A 9 -20.51 15.18 -29.87
C GLU A 9 -20.48 13.85 -30.64
N ILE A 10 -20.65 12.75 -29.92
CA ILE A 10 -20.63 11.39 -30.45
C ILE A 10 -22.02 10.82 -30.26
N THR A 11 -22.62 10.30 -31.33
CA THR A 11 -23.93 9.65 -31.26
C THR A 11 -23.81 8.18 -31.62
N LEU A 12 -24.20 7.31 -30.70
CA LEU A 12 -24.15 5.86 -30.86
C LEU A 12 -25.58 5.32 -30.99
N LYS A 13 -25.82 4.61 -32.09
CA LYS A 13 -27.09 3.96 -32.41
C LYS A 13 -26.81 2.50 -32.77
N SER A 14 -27.70 1.60 -32.36
CA SER A 14 -27.74 0.22 -32.88
C SER A 14 -28.96 0.07 -33.77
N SER A 15 -28.75 -0.43 -34.99
CA SER A 15 -29.83 -0.86 -35.90
C SER A 15 -30.07 -2.38 -35.83
N ASN A 16 -29.16 -3.10 -35.19
CA ASN A 16 -29.27 -4.55 -35.00
C ASN A 16 -30.09 -4.79 -33.72
N GLY A 17 -30.97 -5.79 -33.74
CA GLY A 17 -31.89 -6.17 -32.65
C GLY A 17 -31.22 -6.49 -31.30
N ASP A 18 -31.53 -7.62 -30.68
CA ASP A 18 -31.12 -7.94 -29.30
C ASP A 18 -29.61 -8.18 -29.07
N ASN A 19 -28.76 -7.91 -30.07
CA ASN A 19 -27.32 -8.16 -29.96
C ASN A 19 -26.58 -6.99 -29.29
N GLU A 20 -25.66 -7.32 -28.38
CA GLU A 20 -24.76 -6.34 -27.77
C GLU A 20 -23.82 -5.71 -28.80
N VAL A 21 -23.64 -4.39 -28.71
CA VAL A 21 -22.73 -3.61 -29.56
C VAL A 21 -21.64 -3.01 -28.68
N TYR A 22 -20.38 -3.17 -29.10
CA TYR A 22 -19.23 -2.60 -28.38
C TYR A 22 -18.66 -1.40 -29.13
N ALA A 23 -18.47 -0.29 -28.42
CA ALA A 23 -17.85 0.91 -28.97
C ALA A 23 -16.69 1.39 -28.09
N GLY A 24 -15.55 1.72 -28.70
CA GLY A 24 -14.44 2.38 -28.03
C GLY A 24 -14.54 3.90 -28.20
N VAL A 25 -14.35 4.65 -27.13
CA VAL A 25 -14.34 6.11 -27.15
C VAL A 25 -13.11 6.64 -26.43
N GLU A 26 -12.32 7.47 -27.11
CA GLU A 26 -11.19 8.20 -26.54
C GLU A 26 -11.62 9.65 -26.25
N ILE A 27 -11.50 10.08 -25.00
CA ILE A 27 -11.94 11.40 -24.54
C ILE A 27 -10.76 12.39 -24.67
N PRO A 28 -10.90 13.46 -25.50
CA PRO A 28 -9.78 14.30 -25.90
C PRO A 28 -9.43 15.43 -24.91
N ASN A 29 -9.41 15.17 -23.60
CA ASN A 29 -9.12 16.16 -22.55
C ASN A 29 -9.98 17.44 -22.62
N LYS A 30 -11.24 17.30 -23.01
CA LYS A 30 -12.24 18.37 -23.07
C LYS A 30 -13.62 17.80 -22.80
N ILE A 31 -14.59 18.68 -22.58
CA ILE A 31 -16.00 18.29 -22.42
C ILE A 31 -16.47 17.59 -23.69
N THR A 32 -16.90 16.34 -23.55
CA THR A 32 -17.34 15.47 -24.63
C THR A 32 -18.75 14.98 -24.35
N LYS A 33 -19.66 15.16 -25.30
CA LYS A 33 -21.04 14.72 -25.19
C LYS A 33 -21.20 13.39 -25.92
N ILE A 34 -21.72 12.37 -25.23
CA ILE A 34 -21.99 11.06 -25.81
C ILE A 34 -23.48 10.77 -25.72
N ASN A 35 -24.15 10.72 -26.88
CA ASN A 35 -25.55 10.36 -27.00
C ASN A 35 -25.68 8.85 -27.23
N ILE A 36 -26.43 8.15 -26.38
CA ILE A 36 -26.61 6.70 -26.44
C ILE A 36 -28.09 6.40 -26.65
N ASN A 37 -28.44 5.90 -27.84
CA ASN A 37 -29.84 5.71 -28.23
C ASN A 37 -30.26 4.23 -28.29
N SER A 38 -29.46 3.32 -27.74
CA SER A 38 -29.78 1.89 -27.64
C SER A 38 -29.25 1.30 -26.33
N PRO A 39 -30.05 0.49 -25.61
CA PRO A 39 -29.61 -0.15 -24.37
C PRO A 39 -28.57 -1.25 -24.58
N THR A 40 -28.43 -1.75 -25.81
CA THR A 40 -27.46 -2.81 -26.16
C THR A 40 -26.02 -2.30 -26.36
N ILE A 41 -25.81 -0.98 -26.28
CA ILE A 41 -24.49 -0.37 -26.46
C ILE A 41 -23.68 -0.47 -25.17
N ASN A 42 -22.49 -1.04 -25.30
CA ASN A 42 -21.50 -1.19 -24.26
C ASN A 42 -20.23 -0.42 -24.65
N LEU A 43 -19.74 0.44 -23.75
CA LEU A 43 -18.61 1.32 -24.02
C LEU A 43 -17.29 0.79 -23.48
N ASN A 44 -16.21 1.10 -24.17
CA ASN A 44 -14.87 1.15 -23.60
C ASN A 44 -14.37 2.59 -23.64
N LEU A 45 -13.94 3.13 -22.51
CA LEU A 45 -13.48 4.51 -22.38
C LEU A 45 -11.98 4.57 -22.08
N LYS A 46 -11.33 5.55 -22.68
CA LYS A 46 -9.95 5.94 -22.38
C LYS A 46 -9.83 7.46 -22.51
N GLY A 47 -8.88 8.08 -21.84
CA GLY A 47 -8.58 9.51 -21.99
C GLY A 47 -8.97 10.31 -20.76
N SER A 48 -8.86 11.63 -20.87
CA SER A 48 -9.20 12.59 -19.82
C SER A 48 -10.28 13.57 -20.26
N GLY A 49 -10.82 14.34 -19.31
CA GLY A 49 -11.79 15.39 -19.55
C GLY A 49 -13.09 15.13 -18.80
N GLU A 50 -14.16 15.75 -19.28
CA GLU A 50 -15.51 15.56 -18.76
C GLU A 50 -16.35 14.89 -19.85
N VAL A 51 -17.12 13.89 -19.47
CA VAL A 51 -18.01 13.17 -20.36
C VAL A 51 -19.43 13.32 -19.87
N THR A 52 -20.28 13.91 -20.69
CA THR A 52 -21.72 13.98 -20.42
C THR A 52 -22.43 12.92 -21.24
N PHE A 53 -23.03 11.93 -20.57
CA PHE A 53 -23.85 10.91 -21.20
C PHE A 53 -25.31 11.36 -21.29
N ASN A 54 -25.80 11.45 -22.52
CA ASN A 54 -27.23 11.65 -22.80
C ASN A 54 -27.79 10.34 -23.34
N ALA A 55 -28.37 9.57 -22.42
CA ALA A 55 -29.06 8.33 -22.73
C ALA A 55 -30.50 8.63 -23.21
N GLY A 56 -30.90 8.04 -24.32
CA GLY A 56 -32.26 8.13 -24.84
C GLY A 56 -33.29 7.48 -23.91
N ASP A 57 -34.58 7.71 -24.15
CA ASP A 57 -35.66 7.30 -23.24
C ASP A 57 -35.72 5.78 -22.98
N ASN A 58 -35.29 4.98 -23.95
CA ASN A 58 -35.21 3.52 -23.87
C ASN A 58 -33.95 3.01 -23.16
N VAL A 59 -33.05 3.89 -22.74
CA VAL A 59 -31.78 3.56 -22.08
C VAL A 59 -31.86 3.97 -20.61
N ASN A 60 -32.15 2.98 -19.76
CA ASN A 60 -32.23 3.19 -18.31
C ASN A 60 -30.86 3.28 -17.64
N GLN A 61 -29.82 2.76 -18.30
CA GLN A 61 -28.48 2.64 -17.76
C GLN A 61 -27.44 2.70 -18.88
N VAL A 62 -26.34 3.39 -18.62
CA VAL A 62 -25.15 3.41 -19.48
C VAL A 62 -24.19 2.33 -19.04
N ASN A 63 -23.87 1.40 -19.94
CA ASN A 63 -22.95 0.31 -19.66
C ASN A 63 -21.55 0.61 -20.20
N ILE A 64 -20.57 0.66 -19.29
CA ILE A 64 -19.15 0.80 -19.61
C ILE A 64 -18.46 -0.50 -19.22
N ARG A 65 -18.01 -1.26 -20.22
CA ARG A 65 -17.30 -2.52 -19.99
C ARG A 65 -15.93 -2.26 -19.37
N ASN A 66 -15.16 -1.33 -19.94
CA ASN A 66 -13.85 -0.96 -19.42
C ASN A 66 -13.65 0.55 -19.49
N ALA A 67 -13.13 1.13 -18.41
CA ALA A 67 -12.58 2.48 -18.41
C ALA A 67 -11.11 2.41 -17.97
N THR A 68 -10.22 3.07 -18.71
CA THR A 68 -8.79 3.13 -18.39
C THR A 68 -8.32 4.57 -18.33
N LEU A 69 -7.75 4.97 -17.19
CA LEU A 69 -7.22 6.31 -16.96
C LEU A 69 -5.73 6.23 -16.63
N ASP A 70 -4.90 6.98 -17.36
CA ASP A 70 -3.46 6.91 -17.19
C ASP A 70 -2.78 8.29 -17.04
N LYS A 71 -2.60 8.75 -15.79
CA LYS A 71 -2.24 10.15 -15.45
C LYS A 71 -3.30 11.16 -15.90
N GLU A 72 -4.52 10.69 -16.04
CA GLU A 72 -5.67 11.42 -16.59
C GLU A 72 -6.70 11.70 -15.51
N SER A 73 -7.50 12.75 -15.69
CA SER A 73 -8.69 13.01 -14.87
C SER A 73 -9.92 12.82 -15.73
N LEU A 74 -10.85 11.97 -15.31
CA LEU A 74 -12.13 11.76 -15.98
C LEU A 74 -13.26 12.11 -15.02
N THR A 75 -14.14 12.98 -15.47
CA THR A 75 -15.41 13.28 -14.80
C THR A 75 -16.56 12.75 -15.65
N ILE A 76 -17.44 11.94 -15.08
CA ILE A 76 -18.65 11.46 -15.75
C ILE A 76 -19.85 12.25 -15.23
N ASP A 77 -20.66 12.78 -16.14
CA ASP A 77 -21.93 13.43 -15.83
C ASP A 77 -23.04 12.66 -16.58
N SER A 78 -24.07 12.22 -15.87
CA SER A 78 -25.21 11.53 -16.49
C SER A 78 -26.47 11.66 -15.64
N ALA A 79 -27.60 11.91 -16.29
CA ALA A 79 -28.90 11.85 -15.63
C ALA A 79 -29.40 10.42 -15.39
N LYS A 80 -28.75 9.40 -15.98
CA LYS A 80 -29.08 7.97 -15.84
C LYS A 80 -28.00 7.25 -15.03
N ASN A 81 -28.32 6.04 -14.59
CA ASN A 81 -27.35 5.18 -13.92
C ASN A 81 -26.21 4.84 -14.87
N VAL A 82 -24.99 4.77 -14.34
CA VAL A 82 -23.80 4.36 -15.09
C VAL A 82 -23.18 3.17 -14.38
N GLU A 83 -23.03 2.05 -15.08
CA GLU A 83 -22.31 0.90 -14.56
C GLU A 83 -21.00 0.69 -15.30
N ILE A 84 -19.91 0.71 -14.54
CA ILE A 84 -18.56 0.45 -15.02
C ILE A 84 -18.16 -0.95 -14.55
N ASN A 85 -18.06 -1.91 -15.48
CA ASN A 85 -17.65 -3.27 -15.14
C ASN A 85 -16.21 -3.34 -14.63
N GLN A 86 -15.31 -2.58 -15.24
CA GLN A 86 -13.93 -2.48 -14.81
C GLN A 86 -13.38 -1.06 -14.99
N LEU A 87 -12.87 -0.45 -13.92
CA LEU A 87 -12.12 0.80 -13.96
C LEU A 87 -10.65 0.50 -13.62
N SER A 88 -9.73 0.81 -14.54
CA SER A 88 -8.29 0.64 -14.34
C SER A 88 -7.60 1.99 -14.24
N LEU A 89 -6.89 2.20 -13.12
CA LEU A 89 -6.27 3.47 -12.78
C LEU A 89 -4.75 3.33 -12.69
N TYR A 90 -4.05 4.13 -13.47
CA TYR A 90 -2.60 4.17 -13.55
C TYR A 90 -2.06 5.53 -13.09
N ARG A 91 -0.86 5.52 -12.49
CA ARG A 91 -0.13 6.71 -12.04
C ARG A 91 -1.02 7.57 -11.12
N THR A 92 -1.18 8.86 -11.41
CA THR A 92 -1.93 9.82 -10.57
C THR A 92 -3.34 10.09 -11.11
N ALA A 93 -4.02 9.08 -11.65
CA ALA A 93 -5.33 9.24 -12.27
C ALA A 93 -6.39 9.76 -11.28
N LYS A 94 -7.40 10.48 -11.78
CA LYS A 94 -8.53 10.94 -10.98
C LYS A 94 -9.84 10.55 -11.65
N PHE A 95 -10.78 10.08 -10.85
CA PHE A 95 -12.13 9.76 -11.31
C PHE A 95 -13.16 10.45 -10.44
N ASP A 96 -14.15 11.05 -11.06
CA ASP A 96 -15.27 11.73 -10.40
C ASP A 96 -16.55 11.55 -11.22
N SER A 97 -17.71 11.62 -10.58
CA SER A 97 -19.02 11.61 -11.23
C SER A 97 -19.82 12.91 -11.05
N LYS A 98 -19.15 14.01 -10.68
CA LYS A 98 -19.77 15.35 -10.54
C LYS A 98 -20.99 15.33 -9.60
N ASP A 99 -20.78 14.71 -8.43
CA ASP A 99 -21.76 14.54 -7.34
C ASP A 99 -22.91 13.56 -7.63
N ASN A 100 -22.80 12.76 -8.70
CA ASN A 100 -23.80 11.76 -9.05
C ASN A 100 -23.53 10.41 -8.36
N THR A 101 -24.31 10.08 -7.34
CA THR A 101 -24.22 8.77 -6.65
C THR A 101 -24.65 7.59 -7.52
N ASN A 102 -25.12 7.80 -8.75
CA ASN A 102 -25.63 6.74 -9.61
C ASN A 102 -24.55 6.03 -10.45
N VAL A 103 -23.27 6.26 -10.15
CA VAL A 103 -22.16 5.56 -10.81
C VAL A 103 -21.69 4.39 -9.96
N LYS A 104 -21.90 3.17 -10.48
CA LYS A 104 -21.44 1.94 -9.85
C LYS A 104 -20.24 1.37 -10.60
N ILE A 105 -19.17 1.08 -9.87
CA ILE A 105 -17.98 0.41 -10.35
C ILE A 105 -17.98 -1.00 -9.79
N HIS A 106 -18.04 -2.00 -10.66
CA HIS A 106 -17.97 -3.39 -10.24
C HIS A 106 -16.56 -3.73 -9.75
N THR A 107 -15.56 -3.57 -10.63
CA THR A 107 -14.16 -3.91 -10.33
C THR A 107 -13.27 -2.69 -10.49
N LEU A 108 -12.62 -2.27 -9.41
CA LEU A 108 -11.61 -1.21 -9.44
C LEU A 108 -10.21 -1.82 -9.41
N LYS A 109 -9.37 -1.48 -10.38
CA LYS A 109 -7.96 -1.91 -10.46
C LYS A 109 -7.04 -0.72 -10.30
N VAL A 110 -6.32 -0.67 -9.18
CA VAL A 110 -5.27 0.32 -8.92
C VAL A 110 -3.92 -0.32 -9.25
N GLN A 111 -3.32 0.17 -10.32
CA GLN A 111 -2.12 -0.42 -10.94
C GLN A 111 -0.88 -0.10 -10.13
N GLN A 112 0.20 -0.89 -10.29
CA GLN A 112 1.42 -0.78 -9.50
C GLN A 112 1.95 0.67 -9.44
N LYS A 113 2.44 1.10 -8.26
CA LYS A 113 2.98 2.44 -7.99
C LYS A 113 2.00 3.61 -8.24
N SER A 114 0.71 3.32 -8.42
CA SER A 114 -0.29 4.35 -8.71
C SER A 114 -0.81 4.99 -7.42
N THR A 115 -1.19 6.26 -7.51
CA THR A 115 -1.80 7.02 -6.42
C THR A 115 -3.08 7.74 -6.88
N PRO A 116 -4.11 7.01 -7.34
CA PRO A 116 -5.30 7.65 -7.89
C PRO A 116 -6.23 8.20 -6.81
N VAL A 117 -7.13 9.09 -7.24
CA VAL A 117 -8.18 9.67 -6.39
C VAL A 117 -9.56 9.38 -7.00
N LEU A 118 -10.50 8.93 -6.17
CA LEU A 118 -11.89 8.66 -6.56
C LEU A 118 -12.86 9.51 -5.75
N SER A 119 -13.92 9.95 -6.41
CA SER A 119 -15.05 10.66 -5.81
C SER A 119 -16.37 10.19 -6.40
N ASN A 120 -17.44 10.32 -5.60
CA ASN A 120 -18.84 10.27 -6.01
C ASN A 120 -19.24 8.95 -6.72
N CYS A 121 -18.82 7.80 -6.21
CA CYS A 121 -19.17 6.52 -6.84
C CYS A 121 -19.27 5.38 -5.84
N ASP A 122 -20.05 4.36 -6.19
CA ASP A 122 -20.14 3.14 -5.40
C ASP A 122 -19.26 2.08 -6.03
N ILE A 123 -18.44 1.42 -5.24
CA ILE A 123 -17.72 0.22 -5.67
C ILE A 123 -18.48 -0.97 -5.08
N VAL A 124 -18.87 -1.93 -5.92
CA VAL A 124 -19.89 -2.93 -5.51
C VAL A 124 -19.42 -4.39 -5.54
N LYS A 125 -18.25 -4.70 -6.12
CA LYS A 125 -17.69 -6.07 -6.08
C LYS A 125 -16.28 -6.13 -5.52
N GLU A 126 -15.32 -5.51 -6.18
CA GLU A 126 -13.91 -5.73 -5.85
C GLU A 126 -13.03 -4.50 -6.07
N ILE A 127 -12.09 -4.29 -5.15
CA ILE A 127 -10.98 -3.34 -5.26
C ILE A 127 -9.68 -4.14 -5.24
N LEU A 128 -8.89 -4.02 -6.31
CA LEU A 128 -7.59 -4.64 -6.44
C LEU A 128 -6.49 -3.57 -6.35
N ILE A 129 -5.72 -3.57 -5.28
CA ILE A 129 -4.61 -2.63 -5.07
C ILE A 129 -3.29 -3.34 -5.31
N SER A 130 -2.59 -2.95 -6.38
CA SER A 130 -1.30 -3.52 -6.74
C SER A 130 -0.16 -3.04 -5.84
N LEU A 131 1.02 -3.63 -6.02
CA LEU A 131 2.24 -3.34 -5.26
C LEU A 131 2.58 -1.83 -5.25
N ASP A 132 2.95 -1.32 -4.06
CA ASP A 132 3.35 0.09 -3.84
C ASP A 132 2.31 1.15 -4.29
N SER A 133 1.05 0.75 -4.42
CA SER A 133 -0.03 1.63 -4.80
C SER A 133 -0.80 2.16 -3.59
N SER A 134 -1.45 3.30 -3.75
CA SER A 134 -2.33 3.88 -2.73
C SER A 134 -3.56 4.50 -3.35
N LEU A 135 -4.73 3.98 -3.04
CA LEU A 135 -6.00 4.53 -3.48
C LEU A 135 -6.46 5.61 -2.50
N THR A 136 -6.76 6.81 -2.97
CA THR A 136 -7.42 7.84 -2.14
C THR A 136 -8.90 7.89 -2.45
N LEU A 137 -9.74 7.68 -1.44
CA LEU A 137 -11.19 7.91 -1.52
C LEU A 137 -11.47 9.31 -0.96
N ASP A 138 -12.00 10.20 -1.80
CA ASP A 138 -12.19 11.61 -1.46
C ASP A 138 -13.57 11.88 -0.87
N LYS A 139 -14.61 11.92 -1.71
CA LYS A 139 -15.97 12.30 -1.32
C LYS A 139 -16.97 11.28 -1.84
N ASN A 140 -18.01 11.00 -1.04
CA ASN A 140 -19.15 10.14 -1.40
C ASN A 140 -18.75 8.85 -2.14
N VAL A 141 -17.81 8.08 -1.58
CA VAL A 141 -17.46 6.77 -2.12
C VAL A 141 -17.93 5.69 -1.16
N ASP A 142 -18.82 4.81 -1.60
CA ASP A 142 -19.21 3.61 -0.84
C ASP A 142 -18.39 2.40 -1.31
N ILE A 143 -17.85 1.67 -0.35
CA ILE A 143 -17.09 0.43 -0.58
C ILE A 143 -17.61 -0.72 0.28
N SER A 144 -18.72 -0.54 0.99
CA SER A 144 -19.24 -1.46 2.01
C SER A 144 -19.54 -2.87 1.49
N GLN A 145 -19.89 -2.98 0.21
CA GLN A 145 -20.18 -4.26 -0.45
C GLN A 145 -18.95 -4.93 -1.07
N THR A 146 -17.79 -4.26 -1.08
CA THR A 146 -16.62 -4.74 -1.82
C THR A 146 -15.79 -5.76 -1.06
N THR A 147 -15.05 -6.56 -1.82
CA THR A 147 -13.83 -7.22 -1.34
C THR A 147 -12.62 -6.36 -1.71
N LEU A 148 -11.81 -5.99 -0.72
CA LEU A 148 -10.54 -5.30 -0.91
C LEU A 148 -9.41 -6.33 -0.93
N THR A 149 -8.72 -6.44 -2.06
CA THR A 149 -7.56 -7.30 -2.24
C THR A 149 -6.32 -6.43 -2.37
N ILE A 150 -5.37 -6.59 -1.45
CA ILE A 150 -4.10 -5.86 -1.44
C ILE A 150 -3.00 -6.83 -1.84
N TYR A 151 -2.36 -6.55 -2.98
CA TYR A 151 -1.17 -7.26 -3.38
C TYR A 151 0.03 -6.71 -2.61
N TYR A 152 0.80 -7.59 -1.99
CA TYR A 152 1.98 -7.22 -1.22
C TYR A 152 3.20 -8.01 -1.68
N GLN A 153 4.39 -7.48 -1.38
CA GLN A 153 5.64 -8.20 -1.54
C GLN A 153 6.29 -8.34 -0.19
N ASP A 154 6.67 -9.57 0.13
CA ASP A 154 7.25 -9.95 1.41
C ASP A 154 8.49 -9.13 1.78
N THR A 155 9.27 -8.65 0.82
CA THR A 155 10.52 -7.92 1.08
C THR A 155 10.33 -6.44 1.42
N MET A 156 9.11 -5.90 1.32
CA MET A 156 8.86 -4.46 1.44
C MET A 156 8.08 -4.11 2.71
N ASN A 157 8.69 -3.29 3.57
CA ASN A 157 7.95 -2.55 4.59
C ASN A 157 7.17 -1.44 3.90
N ASN A 158 5.85 -1.57 3.82
CA ASN A 158 5.02 -0.59 3.15
C ASN A 158 4.37 0.35 4.17
N GLN A 159 5.05 1.48 4.41
CA GLN A 159 4.51 2.57 5.24
C GLN A 159 3.41 3.34 4.52
N LYS A 160 3.35 3.27 3.19
CA LYS A 160 2.30 3.93 2.40
C LYS A 160 1.00 3.13 2.56
N PRO A 161 -0.10 3.76 2.98
CA PRO A 161 -1.37 3.06 3.13
C PRO A 161 -1.88 2.59 1.76
N ALA A 162 -2.36 1.35 1.68
CA ALA A 162 -3.00 0.86 0.46
C ALA A 162 -4.27 1.68 0.15
N LEU A 163 -5.02 2.07 1.18
CA LEU A 163 -6.21 2.92 1.09
C LEU A 163 -6.08 4.16 1.98
N THR A 164 -6.38 5.34 1.46
CA THR A 164 -6.43 6.59 2.22
C THR A 164 -7.83 7.17 2.16
N MET A 165 -8.44 7.39 3.33
CA MET A 165 -9.72 8.06 3.46
C MET A 165 -9.49 9.55 3.70
N ARG A 166 -10.08 10.41 2.86
CA ARG A 166 -10.11 11.85 3.12
C ARG A 166 -11.13 12.18 4.21
N ASP A 167 -10.94 13.34 4.83
CA ASP A 167 -11.69 13.78 6.01
C ASP A 167 -13.22 13.81 5.82
N THR A 168 -13.72 13.90 4.60
CA THR A 168 -15.15 13.89 4.26
C THR A 168 -15.81 12.52 4.38
N LEU A 169 -15.03 11.44 4.50
CA LEU A 169 -15.50 10.06 4.47
C LEU A 169 -15.21 9.28 5.76
N LYS A 170 -14.98 9.98 6.87
CA LYS A 170 -14.57 9.41 8.16
C LYS A 170 -15.52 8.33 8.74
N THR A 171 -16.78 8.31 8.31
CA THR A 171 -17.82 7.38 8.77
C THR A 171 -18.17 6.30 7.75
N THR A 172 -17.35 6.10 6.73
CA THR A 172 -17.60 5.08 5.71
C THR A 172 -17.48 3.69 6.32
N ASN A 173 -18.45 2.83 6.04
CA ASN A 173 -18.41 1.43 6.47
C ASN A 173 -17.20 0.73 5.82
N PRO A 174 -16.54 -0.19 6.55
CA PRO A 174 -15.46 -0.98 5.97
C PRO A 174 -15.98 -1.84 4.80
N PRO A 175 -15.09 -2.28 3.89
CA PRO A 175 -15.46 -3.28 2.90
C PRO A 175 -15.92 -4.58 3.55
N ASN A 176 -16.68 -5.39 2.83
CA ASN A 176 -17.18 -6.67 3.33
C ASN A 176 -16.04 -7.62 3.74
N LYS A 177 -14.90 -7.55 3.05
CA LYS A 177 -13.73 -8.37 3.31
C LYS A 177 -12.45 -7.66 2.87
N ILE A 178 -11.37 -7.80 3.64
CA ILE A 178 -10.02 -7.36 3.29
C ILE A 178 -9.13 -8.59 3.24
N ARG A 179 -8.49 -8.87 2.11
CA ARG A 179 -7.57 -10.00 1.93
C ARG A 179 -6.25 -9.56 1.33
N PHE A 180 -5.24 -10.42 1.46
CA PHE A 180 -3.91 -10.18 0.95
C PHE A 180 -3.49 -11.33 0.06
N ASP A 181 -2.95 -10.96 -1.10
CA ASP A 181 -2.38 -11.90 -2.06
C ASP A 181 -0.92 -11.49 -2.33
N GLU A 182 -0.03 -12.46 -2.48
CA GLU A 182 1.35 -12.17 -2.83
C GLU A 182 1.42 -11.68 -4.29
N GLY A 183 2.05 -10.52 -4.50
CA GLY A 183 2.25 -9.96 -5.83
C GLY A 183 3.61 -10.38 -6.41
N ILE A 184 3.62 -10.79 -7.67
CA ILE A 184 4.87 -11.13 -8.39
C ILE A 184 5.40 -9.88 -9.08
N LEU A 185 6.59 -9.41 -8.68
CA LEU A 185 7.32 -8.31 -9.33
C LEU A 185 8.27 -8.91 -10.38
N ASN A 186 8.07 -8.62 -11.67
CA ASN A 186 9.02 -8.90 -12.77
C ASN A 186 9.89 -10.17 -12.59
N ALA A 187 9.29 -11.36 -12.46
CA ALA A 187 10.01 -12.59 -12.13
C ALA A 187 11.19 -12.85 -13.09
N TYR A 188 12.40 -12.47 -12.66
CA TYR A 188 13.67 -12.92 -13.18
C TYR A 188 14.28 -13.88 -12.15
N LEU A 189 14.74 -15.01 -12.67
CA LEU A 189 15.42 -16.09 -11.96
C LEU A 189 16.75 -15.60 -11.41
N GLU A 190 16.76 -15.12 -10.18
CA GLU A 190 17.89 -15.25 -9.26
C GLU A 190 17.37 -14.90 -7.87
N GLU A 191 17.22 -15.93 -7.04
CA GLU A 191 17.00 -15.78 -5.61
C GLU A 191 18.18 -14.97 -5.05
N PRO A 192 17.99 -13.73 -4.57
CA PRO A 192 18.96 -13.19 -3.64
C PRO A 192 18.91 -14.10 -2.43
N GLU A 193 20.02 -14.77 -2.14
CA GLU A 193 20.19 -15.61 -0.95
C GLU A 193 19.53 -14.92 0.24
N SER A 194 18.49 -15.57 0.75
CA SER A 194 17.71 -15.14 1.89
C SER A 194 18.62 -15.04 3.10
N THR A 195 19.29 -13.90 3.26
CA THR A 195 19.77 -13.49 4.56
C THR A 195 18.50 -13.27 5.39
N GLU A 196 18.24 -14.25 6.26
CA GLU A 196 17.19 -14.31 7.27
C GLU A 196 17.25 -13.05 8.17
N ASN A 197 16.87 -11.91 7.63
CA ASN A 197 16.71 -10.70 8.39
C ASN A 197 15.30 -10.77 8.99
N ASN A 198 15.32 -11.36 10.19
CA ASN A 198 14.40 -11.39 11.32
C ASN A 198 13.68 -10.05 11.64
N VAL A 199 13.20 -9.35 10.63
CA VAL A 199 12.59 -8.02 10.74
C VAL A 199 11.09 -8.19 10.70
N GLU A 200 10.41 -7.73 11.75
CA GLU A 200 8.95 -7.58 11.75
C GLU A 200 8.54 -6.71 10.57
N ARG A 201 7.66 -7.24 9.72
CA ARG A 201 7.22 -6.55 8.51
C ARG A 201 5.84 -6.00 8.74
N THR A 202 5.65 -4.75 8.33
CA THR A 202 4.37 -4.07 8.52
C THR A 202 3.85 -3.48 7.22
N LEU A 203 2.54 -3.53 7.07
CA LEU A 203 1.82 -2.92 5.95
C LEU A 203 0.64 -2.13 6.49
N THR A 204 0.54 -0.87 6.06
CA THR A 204 -0.63 -0.05 6.38
C THR A 204 -1.74 -0.34 5.38
N VAL A 205 -2.84 -0.94 5.85
CA VAL A 205 -4.00 -1.30 5.03
C VAL A 205 -4.78 -0.06 4.65
N VAL A 206 -5.21 0.69 5.66
CA VAL A 206 -6.01 1.90 5.50
C VAL A 206 -5.58 2.96 6.50
N SER A 207 -5.67 4.23 6.09
CA SER A 207 -5.41 5.40 6.93
C SER A 207 -6.54 6.42 6.82
N GLY A 208 -6.78 7.18 7.89
CA GLY A 208 -7.77 8.26 7.91
C GLY A 208 -9.19 7.84 8.36
N ILE A 209 -9.31 6.75 9.11
CA ILE A 209 -10.60 6.18 9.56
C ILE A 209 -10.87 6.44 11.04
N ILE A 210 -12.14 6.51 11.46
CA ILE A 210 -12.52 6.62 12.88
C ILE A 210 -12.80 5.23 13.49
N ASN A 211 -13.50 4.36 12.75
CA ASN A 211 -14.01 3.08 13.21
C ASN A 211 -13.02 1.91 12.95
N CYS A 212 -11.78 2.06 13.39
CA CYS A 212 -10.72 1.09 13.05
C CYS A 212 -11.01 -0.36 13.49
N LYS A 213 -11.75 -0.57 14.58
CA LYS A 213 -12.15 -1.92 15.02
C LYS A 213 -13.05 -2.62 14.00
N ASP A 214 -14.01 -1.91 13.42
CA ASP A 214 -14.90 -2.47 12.40
C ASP A 214 -14.09 -2.90 11.17
N TRP A 215 -13.06 -2.14 10.81
CA TRP A 215 -12.15 -2.49 9.71
C TRP A 215 -11.28 -3.70 10.05
N GLU A 216 -10.76 -3.77 11.28
CA GLU A 216 -9.96 -4.87 11.79
C GLU A 216 -10.72 -6.22 11.70
N GLU A 217 -12.01 -6.24 12.02
CA GLU A 217 -12.86 -7.43 11.94
C GLU A 217 -13.06 -7.95 10.50
N LYS A 218 -12.80 -7.13 9.48
CA LYS A 218 -12.91 -7.51 8.06
C LYS A 218 -11.63 -8.08 7.49
N VAL A 219 -10.54 -8.04 8.24
CA VAL A 219 -9.24 -8.52 7.79
C VAL A 219 -9.18 -10.04 7.85
N ASP A 220 -8.96 -10.66 6.69
CA ASP A 220 -8.68 -12.08 6.54
C ASP A 220 -7.18 -12.28 6.30
N LEU A 221 -6.50 -12.84 7.30
CA LEU A 221 -5.07 -13.12 7.26
C LEU A 221 -4.73 -14.53 6.76
N THR A 222 -5.73 -15.37 6.45
CA THR A 222 -5.53 -16.81 6.17
C THR A 222 -4.65 -17.09 4.95
N SER A 223 -4.62 -16.19 3.97
CA SER A 223 -3.82 -16.29 2.74
C SER A 223 -2.51 -15.50 2.78
N SER A 224 -2.11 -14.99 3.95
CA SER A 224 -1.01 -14.03 4.06
C SER A 224 0.09 -14.42 5.05
N ASN A 225 1.27 -13.83 4.90
CA ASN A 225 2.37 -13.95 5.86
C ASN A 225 2.21 -13.02 7.08
N TYR A 226 1.15 -12.22 7.12
CA TYR A 226 0.80 -11.41 8.28
C TYR A 226 0.06 -12.24 9.33
N SER A 227 0.28 -11.94 10.60
CA SER A 227 -0.27 -12.71 11.72
C SER A 227 -1.11 -11.91 12.69
N SER A 228 -1.02 -10.58 12.62
CA SER A 228 -1.68 -9.68 13.54
C SER A 228 -2.14 -8.42 12.84
N THR A 229 -3.25 -7.90 13.33
CA THR A 229 -3.81 -6.58 13.01
C THR A 229 -3.60 -5.66 14.20
N LYS A 230 -3.49 -4.36 13.94
CA LYS A 230 -3.41 -3.34 14.99
C LYS A 230 -3.96 -2.02 14.48
N CYS A 231 -4.80 -1.40 15.29
CA CYS A 231 -5.22 -0.02 15.12
C CYS A 231 -4.21 0.93 15.80
N GLU A 232 -3.65 1.85 15.01
CA GLU A 232 -2.74 2.88 15.52
C GLU A 232 -3.38 4.26 15.35
N LYS A 233 -3.43 5.05 16.43
CA LYS A 233 -3.93 6.43 16.37
C LYS A 233 -2.93 7.30 15.60
N ILE A 234 -3.42 8.11 14.67
CA ILE A 234 -2.61 9.09 13.94
C ILE A 234 -2.37 10.28 14.89
N PRO A 235 -1.11 10.67 15.15
CA PRO A 235 -0.80 11.80 16.04
C PRO A 235 -1.59 13.06 15.67
N GLU A 236 -2.01 13.82 16.68
CA GLU A 236 -2.71 15.10 16.51
C GLU A 236 -4.07 15.01 15.79
N SER A 237 -4.63 13.80 15.64
CA SER A 237 -5.96 13.59 15.06
C SER A 237 -6.74 12.55 15.84
N ASP A 238 -8.06 12.52 15.67
CA ASP A 238 -8.92 11.43 16.16
C ASP A 238 -9.07 10.29 15.15
N LEU A 239 -8.18 10.25 14.15
CA LEU A 239 -8.15 9.22 13.12
C LEU A 239 -7.18 8.11 13.49
N TYR A 240 -7.41 6.97 12.87
CA TYR A 240 -6.63 5.76 13.02
C TYR A 240 -6.12 5.30 11.65
N LYS A 241 -5.07 4.49 11.71
CA LYS A 241 -4.62 3.63 10.61
C LYS A 241 -4.68 2.18 11.07
N LEU A 242 -5.07 1.29 10.16
CA LEU A 242 -5.06 -0.15 10.36
C LEU A 242 -3.76 -0.69 9.77
N VAL A 243 -2.97 -1.35 10.61
CA VAL A 243 -1.68 -1.93 10.25
C VAL A 243 -1.76 -3.44 10.43
N VAL A 244 -1.23 -4.19 9.47
CA VAL A 244 -0.97 -5.63 9.63
C VAL A 244 0.52 -5.85 9.84
N SER A 245 0.86 -6.83 10.67
CA SER A 245 2.26 -7.20 10.94
C SER A 245 2.49 -8.69 10.81
N SER A 246 3.64 -9.06 10.27
CA SER A 246 4.15 -10.44 10.31
C SER A 246 4.61 -10.76 11.73
N LYS A 247 4.63 -12.04 12.11
CA LYS A 247 5.17 -12.41 13.43
C LYS A 247 6.60 -11.89 13.51
N PRO A 248 6.96 -11.09 14.52
CA PRO A 248 8.37 -10.96 14.85
C PRO A 248 8.89 -12.38 15.12
N PRO A 249 10.11 -12.72 14.71
CA PRO A 249 10.72 -13.95 15.18
C PRO A 249 10.61 -13.93 16.70
N SER A 250 10.12 -15.03 17.27
CA SER A 250 10.07 -15.20 18.72
C SER A 250 11.41 -14.71 19.23
N LYS A 251 11.43 -13.60 19.99
CA LYS A 251 12.68 -13.09 20.56
C LYS A 251 13.33 -14.29 21.18
N SER A 252 14.39 -14.80 20.56
CA SER A 252 15.16 -15.89 21.12
C SER A 252 15.84 -15.23 22.30
N LYS A 253 15.13 -15.17 23.44
CA LYS A 253 15.76 -14.99 24.74
C LYS A 253 16.89 -16.00 24.69
N LEU A 254 18.13 -15.50 24.72
CA LEU A 254 19.32 -16.35 24.75
C LEU A 254 18.98 -17.52 25.68
N GLN A 255 19.03 -18.74 25.14
CA GLN A 255 18.63 -19.89 25.94
C GLN A 255 19.39 -19.79 27.27
N PRO A 256 18.75 -20.11 28.41
CA PRO A 256 19.40 -19.99 29.72
C PRO A 256 20.83 -20.59 29.74
N GLY A 257 21.08 -21.61 28.93
CA GLY A 257 22.41 -22.20 28.71
C GLY A 257 23.45 -21.27 28.08
N ALA A 258 23.09 -20.40 27.14
CA ALA A 258 24.02 -19.44 26.53
C ALA A 258 24.45 -18.35 27.52
N ILE A 259 23.51 -17.84 28.33
CA ILE A 259 23.82 -16.87 29.40
C ILE A 259 24.69 -17.54 30.46
N ALA A 260 24.37 -18.77 30.88
CA ALA A 260 25.18 -19.53 31.84
C ALA A 260 26.60 -19.82 31.33
N GLY A 261 26.75 -20.15 30.05
CA GLY A 261 28.05 -20.42 29.42
C GLY A 261 28.98 -19.21 29.42
N ILE A 262 28.45 -18.02 29.10
CA ILE A 262 29.24 -16.76 29.12
C ILE A 262 29.74 -16.45 30.53
N VAL A 263 28.90 -16.63 31.55
CA VAL A 263 29.29 -16.37 32.95
C VAL A 263 30.39 -17.32 33.42
N ILE A 264 30.29 -18.61 33.12
CA ILE A 264 31.31 -19.60 33.50
C ILE A 264 32.65 -19.30 32.82
N ALA A 265 32.63 -18.94 31.52
CA ALA A 265 33.84 -18.58 30.79
C ALA A 265 34.55 -17.36 31.42
N CYS A 266 33.81 -16.32 31.79
CA CYS A 266 34.37 -15.15 32.48
C CYS A 266 35.04 -15.53 33.82
N VAL A 267 34.41 -16.42 34.62
CA VAL A 267 34.98 -16.84 35.92
C VAL A 267 36.30 -17.61 35.73
N VAL A 268 36.38 -18.51 34.75
CA VAL A 268 37.61 -19.27 34.47
C VAL A 268 38.74 -18.32 34.03
N VAL A 269 38.46 -17.36 33.16
CA VAL A 269 39.46 -16.38 32.70
C VAL A 269 40.01 -15.56 33.86
N VAL A 270 39.14 -15.06 34.75
CA VAL A 270 39.56 -14.29 35.94
C VAL A 270 40.42 -15.15 36.87
N ALA A 271 40.05 -16.42 37.09
CA ALA A 271 40.83 -17.35 37.92
C ALA A 271 42.24 -17.60 37.35
N VAL A 272 42.37 -17.76 36.03
CA VAL A 272 43.69 -17.92 35.36
C VAL A 272 44.53 -16.66 35.52
N ILE A 273 43.97 -15.47 35.28
CA ILE A 273 44.68 -14.19 35.42
C ILE A 273 45.16 -13.98 36.87
N ALA A 274 44.30 -14.27 37.85
CA ALA A 274 44.65 -14.20 39.26
C ALA A 274 45.77 -15.20 39.61
N GLY A 275 45.67 -16.44 39.13
CA GLY A 275 46.67 -17.48 39.34
C GLY A 275 48.05 -17.10 38.77
N VAL A 276 48.08 -16.58 37.54
CA VAL A 276 49.31 -16.09 36.90
C VAL A 276 49.89 -14.89 37.67
N SER A 277 49.05 -13.95 38.11
CA SER A 277 49.48 -12.77 38.87
C SER A 277 50.12 -13.15 40.22
N ILE A 278 49.53 -14.10 40.94
CA ILE A 278 50.08 -14.63 42.21
C ILE A 278 51.39 -15.39 41.93
N TYR A 279 51.44 -16.20 40.89
CA TYR A 279 52.64 -16.96 40.52
C TYR A 279 53.82 -16.04 40.20
N ILE A 280 53.60 -14.99 39.39
CA ILE A 280 54.62 -13.98 39.09
C ILE A 280 55.04 -13.23 40.36
N SER A 281 54.09 -12.88 41.24
CA SER A 281 54.39 -12.14 42.48
C SER A 281 55.15 -12.99 43.50
N LYS A 282 54.89 -14.30 43.58
CA LYS A 282 55.69 -15.24 44.39
C LYS A 282 57.09 -15.47 43.79
N LYS A 283 57.22 -15.52 42.46
CA LYS A 283 58.52 -15.65 41.80
C LYS A 283 59.39 -14.39 41.96
N LYS A 284 58.80 -13.20 41.97
CA LYS A 284 59.51 -11.93 42.20
C LYS A 284 59.98 -11.74 43.65
N ASN A 285 59.32 -12.37 44.64
CA ASN A 285 59.79 -12.36 46.03
C ASN A 285 61.01 -13.28 46.29
N LEU A 286 61.41 -14.10 45.31
CA LEU A 286 62.69 -14.84 45.34
C LEU A 286 63.83 -14.12 44.61
N GLN A 287 63.59 -12.93 44.05
CA GLN A 287 64.60 -12.09 43.40
C GLN A 287 64.68 -10.68 44.00
N SER A 288 64.21 -10.49 45.24
CA SER A 288 64.53 -9.28 46.01
C SER A 288 65.76 -9.54 46.86
N LEU A 289 66.93 -9.52 46.22
CA LEU A 289 68.24 -9.22 46.83
C LEU A 289 69.23 -8.92 45.70
N GLY A 290 69.55 -7.63 45.53
CA GLY A 290 70.71 -7.13 44.78
C GLY A 290 70.46 -6.83 43.31
N ILE A 291 70.43 -5.55 42.93
CA ILE A 291 71.63 -4.80 42.52
C ILE A 291 71.25 -3.33 42.26
N GLU A 292 72.19 -2.49 42.66
CA GLU A 292 72.28 -1.04 42.61
C GLU A 292 72.25 -0.41 41.20
N SER A 293 71.83 0.85 41.21
CA SER A 293 72.21 2.02 40.39
C SER A 293 72.96 1.87 39.05
N SER A 294 72.44 2.54 38.02
CA SER A 294 73.12 3.58 37.20
C SER A 294 72.13 4.08 36.12
N ILE A 295 71.66 5.33 36.17
CA ILE A 295 72.18 6.54 35.48
C ILE A 295 72.12 6.46 33.93
N ASN A 296 71.23 7.28 33.34
CA ASN A 296 71.38 8.15 32.15
C ASN A 296 69.97 8.63 31.76
N GLU A 297 69.54 9.84 32.14
CA GLU A 297 69.75 11.14 31.45
C GLU A 297 69.32 11.18 29.96
N GLU A 298 68.34 12.06 29.74
CA GLU A 298 68.07 12.95 28.60
C GLU A 298 68.08 12.39 27.17
N SER A 299 66.96 12.55 26.45
CA SER A 299 66.78 13.62 25.44
C SER A 299 65.59 13.31 24.51
N ASP A 300 64.66 14.27 24.43
CA ASP A 300 63.93 14.75 23.24
C ASP A 300 63.34 13.77 22.21
N SER A 301 62.03 13.91 21.97
CA SER A 301 61.57 14.78 20.88
C SER A 301 60.04 14.71 20.75
N ILE A 302 59.42 15.88 20.98
CA ILE A 302 58.06 16.21 20.53
C ILE A 302 58.20 16.75 19.10
N ALA A 303 57.43 16.17 18.17
CA ALA A 303 57.09 16.81 16.91
C ALA A 303 55.63 16.48 16.56
N ILE A 304 54.79 17.52 16.74
CA ILE A 304 53.49 17.88 16.12
C ILE A 304 52.45 16.77 15.92
#